data_AF-A0A929BIY7-F1
#
_entry.id   AF-A0A929BIY7-F1
#
_cell.length_a   1.000
_cell.length_b   1.000
_cell.length_c   1.000
_cell.angle_alpha   90.00
_cell.angle_beta   90.00
_cell.angle_gamma   90.00
#
_symmetry.space_group_name_H-M   'P 1'
#
loop_
_entity.id
_entity.type
_entity.pdbx_description
1 polymer ?
#
loop_
_entity_poly.entity_id
_entity_poly.type
_entity_poly.pdbx_seq_one_letter_code
_entity_poly.pdbx_strand_id
1 'polypeptide(L)'
;VNVFSGLIAVLISYGVGMGIAMSAAYALVADLTPPDMRGLTMGMTTSFLHGGLALGPTIMGIVASMSNYATMFRTCSLSLALGFAVVFGLTQRQR
;
A
#
# COMPACT_ATOMS: atom_id res chain seq x y z
N VAL A 1 -1.18 27.18 -13.10
CA VAL A 1 -0.13 26.18 -12.73
C VAL A 1 -0.29 25.00 -13.66
N ASN A 2 0.72 24.66 -14.47
CA ASN A 2 0.60 23.64 -15.50
C ASN A 2 0.31 22.25 -14.89
N VAL A 3 -0.67 21.55 -15.44
CA VAL A 3 -1.08 20.18 -15.02
C VAL A 3 0.12 19.24 -14.93
N PHE A 4 1.08 19.39 -15.86
CA PHE A 4 2.32 18.64 -15.90
C PHE A 4 3.17 18.81 -14.62
N SER A 5 3.31 20.04 -14.13
CA SER A 5 4.06 20.33 -12.91
C SER A 5 3.36 19.78 -11.66
N GLY A 6 2.02 19.80 -11.64
CA GLY A 6 1.23 19.17 -10.57
C GLY A 6 1.42 17.65 -10.51
N LEU A 7 1.41 16.96 -11.66
CA LEU A 7 1.62 15.52 -11.74
C LEU A 7 3.01 15.10 -11.24
N ILE A 8 4.05 15.86 -11.62
CA ILE A 8 5.42 15.60 -11.17
C ILE A 8 5.52 15.70 -9.64
N ALA A 9 4.94 16.74 -9.04
CA ALA A 9 4.97 16.92 -7.59
C ALA A 9 4.29 15.74 -6.86
N VAL A 10 3.13 15.29 -7.37
CA VAL A 10 2.42 14.14 -6.82
C VAL A 10 3.23 12.85 -6.95
N LEU A 11 3.82 12.58 -8.12
CA LEU A 11 4.65 11.40 -8.34
C LEU A 11 5.88 11.36 -7.41
N ILE A 12 6.54 12.51 -7.22
CA ILE A 12 7.67 12.62 -6.29
C ILE A 12 7.20 12.31 -4.86
N SER A 13 6.11 12.94 -4.40
CA SER A 13 5.59 12.68 -3.04
C SER A 13 5.17 11.22 -2.84
N TYR A 14 4.57 10.60 -3.87
CA TYR A 14 4.15 9.21 -3.83
C TYR A 14 5.35 8.25 -3.79
N GLY A 15 6.37 8.49 -4.61
CA GLY A 15 7.58 7.68 -4.63
C GLY A 15 8.33 7.73 -3.30
N VAL A 16 8.48 8.93 -2.71
CA VAL A 16 9.11 9.10 -1.39
C VAL A 16 8.31 8.39 -0.31
N GLY A 17 6.98 8.57 -0.29
CA GLY A 17 6.11 7.92 0.69
C GLY A 17 6.15 6.39 0.60
N MET A 18 6.05 5.84 -0.61
CA MET A 18 6.10 4.39 -0.85
C MET A 18 7.44 3.78 -0.45
N GLY A 19 8.56 4.44 -0.75
CA GLY A 19 9.89 3.95 -0.37
C GLY A 19 10.06 3.83 1.14
N ILE A 20 9.68 4.88 1.87
CA ILE A 20 9.77 4.89 3.35
C ILE A 20 8.84 3.84 3.95
N ALA A 21 7.59 3.77 3.48
CA ALA A 21 6.60 2.84 4.00
C ALA A 21 7.00 1.38 3.76
N MET A 22 7.50 1.05 2.57
CA MET A 22 7.93 -0.30 2.24
C MET A 22 9.12 -0.72 3.11
N SER A 23 10.16 0.11 3.23
CA SER A 23 11.32 -0.19 4.08
C SER A 23 10.95 -0.35 5.55
N ALA A 24 10.09 0.53 6.10
CA ALA A 24 9.62 0.43 7.47
C ALA A 24 8.80 -0.84 7.72
N ALA A 25 7.93 -1.23 6.78
CA ALA A 25 7.15 -2.45 6.88
C ALA A 25 8.02 -3.71 6.89
N TYR A 26 9.02 -3.79 6.00
CA TYR A 26 9.95 -4.92 6.00
C TYR A 26 10.83 -4.97 7.26
N ALA A 27 11.27 -3.81 7.77
CA ALA A 27 12.00 -3.74 9.03
C ALA A 27 11.16 -4.23 10.22
N LEU A 28 9.91 -3.77 10.33
CA LEU A 28 8.99 -4.20 11.39
C LEU A 28 8.74 -5.73 11.35
N VAL A 29 8.54 -6.29 10.15
CA VAL A 29 8.41 -7.74 9.97
C VAL A 29 9.69 -8.47 10.38
N ALA A 30 10.87 -7.92 10.04
CA ALA A 30 12.16 -8.50 10.43
C ALA A 30 12.36 -8.51 11.96
N ASP A 31 11.97 -7.43 12.63
CA ASP A 31 12.11 -7.26 14.08
C ASP A 31 11.16 -8.18 14.85
N LEU A 32 9.95 -8.40 14.35
CA LEU A 32 8.97 -9.30 14.96
C LEU A 32 9.26 -10.79 14.70
N THR A 33 10.15 -11.10 13.75
CA THR A 33 10.39 -12.49 13.33
C THR A 33 11.62 -13.11 14.04
N PRO A 34 11.47 -14.27 14.70
CA PRO A 34 12.59 -14.98 15.30
C PRO A 34 13.63 -15.40 14.23
N PRO A 35 14.93 -15.41 14.56
CA PRO A 35 16.03 -15.55 13.60
C PRO A 35 15.93 -16.80 12.73
N ASP A 36 15.40 -17.90 13.27
CA ASP A 36 15.28 -19.19 12.60
C ASP A 36 14.17 -19.23 11.53
N MET A 37 13.20 -18.30 11.56
CA MET A 37 12.06 -18.26 10.63
C MET A 37 12.03 -17.01 9.74
N ARG A 38 13.08 -16.18 9.76
CA ARG A 38 13.15 -14.93 8.96
C ARG A 38 12.92 -15.15 7.47
N GLY A 39 13.48 -16.22 6.91
CA GLY A 39 13.27 -16.57 5.49
C GLY A 39 11.82 -16.89 5.16
N LEU A 40 11.13 -17.60 6.06
CA LEU A 40 9.72 -17.99 5.88
C LEU A 40 8.80 -16.76 6.00
N THR A 41 8.96 -15.94 7.04
CA THR A 41 8.10 -14.77 7.25
C THR A 41 8.31 -13.70 6.18
N MET A 42 9.56 -13.50 5.74
CA MET A 42 9.86 -12.61 4.62
C MET A 42 9.26 -13.15 3.31
N GLY A 43 9.36 -14.45 3.06
CA GLY A 43 8.76 -15.10 1.88
C GLY A 43 7.22 -15.00 1.86
N MET A 44 6.57 -15.17 3.02
CA MET A 44 5.13 -14.96 3.14
C MET A 44 4.75 -13.50 2.89
N THR A 45 5.49 -12.55 3.48
CA THR A 45 5.26 -11.10 3.31
C THR A 45 5.38 -10.67 1.86
N THR A 46 6.42 -11.12 1.15
CA THR A 46 6.59 -10.83 -0.28
C THR A 46 5.52 -11.50 -1.12
N SER A 47 5.07 -12.71 -0.78
CA SER A 47 3.98 -13.38 -1.49
C SER A 47 2.66 -12.61 -1.37
N PHE A 48 2.33 -12.14 -0.17
CA PHE A 48 1.16 -11.26 0.04
C PHE A 48 1.30 -9.93 -0.72
N LEU A 49 2.51 -9.34 -0.76
CA LEU A 49 2.75 -8.12 -1.52
C LEU A 49 2.49 -8.32 -3.02
N HIS A 50 3.03 -9.38 -3.62
CA HIS A 50 2.79 -9.70 -5.03
C HIS A 50 1.34 -10.05 -5.30
N GLY A 51 0.68 -10.76 -4.37
CA GLY A 51 -0.76 -11.04 -4.44
C GLY A 51 -1.58 -9.76 -4.47
N GLY A 52 -1.30 -8.81 -3.58
CA GLY A 52 -1.94 -7.50 -3.58
C GLY A 52 -1.64 -6.69 -4.84
N LEU A 53 -0.41 -6.75 -5.35
CA LEU A 53 -0.01 -6.07 -6.58
C LEU A 53 -0.71 -6.64 -7.83
N ALA A 54 -0.99 -7.94 -7.87
CA ALA A 54 -1.73 -8.57 -8.95
C ALA A 54 -3.24 -8.34 -8.83
N LEU A 55 -3.80 -8.48 -7.63
CA LEU A 55 -5.25 -8.37 -7.40
C LEU A 55 -5.72 -6.91 -7.43
N GLY A 56 -4.92 -5.96 -6.95
CA GLY A 56 -5.30 -4.55 -6.85
C GLY A 56 -5.72 -3.94 -8.19
N PRO A 57 -4.86 -3.91 -9.21
CA PRO A 57 -5.19 -3.40 -10.54
C PRO A 57 -6.29 -4.21 -11.23
N THR A 58 -6.34 -5.52 -11.00
CA THR A 58 -7.35 -6.40 -11.61
C THR A 58 -8.75 -6.06 -11.10
N ILE A 59 -8.92 -5.97 -9.78
CA ILE A 59 -10.20 -5.59 -9.15
C ILE A 59 -10.57 -4.16 -9.56
N MET A 60 -9.61 -3.24 -9.52
CA MET A 60 -9.86 -1.86 -9.89
C MET A 60 -10.18 -1.68 -11.38
N GLY A 61 -9.55 -2.43 -12.28
CA GLY A 61 -9.85 -2.42 -13.71
C GLY A 61 -11.27 -2.87 -14.02
N ILE A 62 -11.76 -3.90 -13.32
CA ILE A 62 -13.15 -4.36 -13.43
C ILE A 62 -14.12 -3.28 -12.93
N VAL A 63 -13.82 -2.64 -11.80
CA VAL A 63 -14.62 -1.53 -11.24
C VAL A 63 -14.63 -0.33 -12.20
N ALA A 64 -13.50 -0.03 -12.84
CA ALA A 64 -13.38 1.03 -13.85
C ALA A 64 -14.20 0.74 -15.11
N SER A 65 -14.32 -0.54 -15.51
CA SER A 65 -15.10 -0.92 -16.68
C SER A 65 -16.62 -0.83 -16.45
N MET A 66 -17.06 -0.87 -15.20
CA MET A 66 -18.49 -0.81 -14.84
C MET A 66 -18.91 0.60 -14.33
N SER A 67 -17.97 1.50 -14.02
CA SER A 67 -18.23 2.77 -13.34
C SER A 67 -17.37 3.93 -13.87
N ASN A 68 -17.84 5.17 -13.73
CA ASN A 68 -17.08 6.38 -14.11
C ASN A 68 -15.73 6.49 -13.36
N TYR A 69 -14.70 7.08 -13.98
CA TYR A 69 -13.39 7.27 -13.33
C TYR A 69 -13.46 7.95 -11.95
N ALA A 70 -14.45 8.82 -11.72
CA ALA A 70 -14.64 9.50 -10.44
C ALA A 70 -14.99 8.57 -9.27
N THR A 71 -15.80 7.53 -9.49
CA THR A 71 -16.15 6.54 -8.45
C THR A 71 -14.98 5.62 -8.16
N MET A 72 -14.18 5.29 -9.19
CA MET A 72 -12.97 4.49 -9.05
C MET A 72 -11.92 5.16 -8.15
N PHE A 73 -11.69 6.47 -8.32
CA PHE A 73 -10.80 7.23 -7.43
C PHE A 73 -11.34 7.30 -6.00
N ARG A 74 -12.65 7.46 -5.80
CA ARG A 74 -13.26 7.44 -4.46
C ARG A 74 -13.08 6.10 -3.76
N THR A 75 -13.27 4.99 -4.46
CA THR A 75 -13.04 3.66 -3.88
C THR A 75 -11.57 3.43 -3.52
N CYS A 76 -10.64 3.99 -4.30
CA CYS A 76 -9.21 3.92 -4.02
C CYS A 76 -8.83 4.74 -2.78
N SER A 77 -9.38 5.96 -2.64
CA SER A 77 -9.20 6.75 -1.41
C SER A 77 -9.79 6.04 -0.19
N LEU A 78 -10.92 5.35 -0.33
CA LEU A 78 -11.56 4.66 0.78
C LEU A 78 -10.77 3.42 1.23
N SER A 79 -10.23 2.64 0.28
CA SER A 79 -9.37 1.49 0.61
C SER A 79 -8.06 1.93 1.26
N LEU A 80 -7.47 3.04 0.80
CA LEU A 80 -6.29 3.64 1.42
C LEU A 80 -6.57 4.14 2.84
N ALA A 81 -7.71 4.81 3.04
CA ALA A 81 -8.14 5.28 4.35
C ALA A 81 -8.41 4.13 5.33
N LEU A 82 -9.04 3.04 4.87
CA LEU A 82 -9.24 1.84 5.68
C LEU A 82 -7.90 1.18 6.03
N GLY A 83 -6.99 1.04 5.07
CA GLY A 83 -5.64 0.51 5.33
C GLY A 83 -4.89 1.34 6.36
N PHE A 84 -4.94 2.67 6.21
CA PHE A 84 -4.34 3.60 7.18
C PHE A 84 -4.98 3.49 8.56
N ALA A 85 -6.32 3.39 8.64
CA ALA A 85 -7.03 3.24 9.90
C ALA A 85 -6.70 1.93 10.62
N VAL A 86 -6.56 0.82 9.87
CA VAL A 86 -6.14 -0.47 10.43
C VAL A 86 -4.71 -0.39 10.96
N VAL A 87 -3.77 0.15 10.18
CA VAL A 87 -2.38 0.33 10.62
C VAL A 87 -2.33 1.21 11.86
N PHE A 88 -3.01 2.36 11.83
CA PHE A 88 -3.07 3.28 12.96
C PHE A 88 -3.69 2.62 14.20
N GLY A 89 -4.77 1.85 14.03
CA GLY A 89 -5.40 1.09 15.12
C GLY A 89 -4.49 0.01 15.72
N LEU A 90 -3.70 -0.67 14.90
CA LEU A 90 -2.70 -1.63 15.36
C LEU A 90 -1.53 -0.94 16.08
N THR A 91 -1.07 0.21 15.58
CA THR A 91 -0.04 1.03 16.24
C THR A 91 -0.51 1.59 17.58
N GLN A 92 -1.78 2.01 17.69
CA GLN A 92 -2.38 2.47 18.94
C GLN A 92 -2.55 1.36 19.97
N ARG A 93 -2.65 0.09 19.53
CA ARG A 93 -2.76 -1.07 20.42
C ARG A 93 -1.41 -1.58 20.95
N GLN A 94 -0.30 -1.17 20.33
CA GLN A 94 1.06 -1.52 20.77
C GLN A 94 1.69 -0.47 21.69
N ARG A 95 1.07 0.70 21.87
CA ARG A 95 1.39 1.63 22.96
C ARG A 95 0.53 1.35 24.18
#